data_AF-A0A962B2X1-F1
#
_entry.id   AF-A0A962B2X1-F1
#
_cell.length_a   1.000
_cell.length_b   1.000
_cell.length_c   1.000
_cell.angle_alpha   90.00
_cell.angle_beta   90.00
_cell.angle_gamma   90.00
#
_symmetry.space_group_name_H-M   'P 1'
#
loop_
_entity.id
_entity.type
_entity.pdbx_description
1 polymer ?
#
loop_
_entity_poly.entity_id
_entity_poly.type
_entity_poly.pdbx_seq_one_letter_code
_entity_poly.pdbx_strand_id
1 'polypeptide(L)' 'MILGLGNDLIDIRRIEKSIEHFGERFLDRVFTETERRKSDRRLLRAASYAKRFAAKEA' A
#
# COMPACT_ATOMS: atom_id res chain seq x y z
N MET A 1 9.93 -20.58 18.45
CA MET A 1 10.81 -19.43 18.74
C MET A 1 10.41 -18.29 17.84
N ILE A 2 10.01 -17.14 18.39
CA ILE A 2 9.69 -15.94 17.59
C ILE A 2 11.01 -15.25 17.22
N LEU A 3 11.23 -14.95 15.93
CA LEU A 3 12.46 -14.31 15.44
C LEU A 3 12.39 -12.77 15.52
N GLY A 4 11.19 -12.21 15.41
CA GLY A 4 10.93 -10.77 15.47
C GLY A 4 9.44 -10.48 15.42
N LEU A 5 9.08 -9.25 15.77
CA LEU A 5 7.73 -8.71 15.71
C LEU A 5 7.82 -7.29 15.12
N GLY A 6 6.81 -6.90 14.35
CA GLY A 6 6.66 -5.53 13.92
C GLY A 6 5.19 -5.16 13.72
N ASN A 7 4.94 -3.86 13.82
CA ASN A 7 3.63 -3.26 13.77
C ASN A 7 3.75 -1.89 13.12
N ASP A 8 2.81 -1.57 12.23
CA ASP A 8 2.77 -0.27 11.57
C ASP A 8 1.33 0.23 11.43
N LEU A 9 1.20 1.56 11.42
CA LEU A 9 -0.06 2.29 11.27
C LEU A 9 0.05 3.28 10.11
N ILE A 10 -0.81 3.08 9.11
CA ILE A 10 -0.84 3.92 7.90
C ILE A 10 -2.18 4.62 7.74
N ASP A 11 -2.11 5.95 7.56
CA ASP A 11 -3.25 6.77 7.16
C ASP A 11 -3.56 6.56 5.67
N ILE A 12 -4.77 6.10 5.37
CA ILE A 12 -5.26 5.89 3.99
C ILE A 12 -5.15 7.18 3.17
N ARG A 13 -5.44 8.34 3.78
CA ARG A 13 -5.40 9.65 3.10
C ARG A 13 -3.99 10.03 2.65
N ARG A 14 -2.96 9.56 3.37
CA ARG A 14 -1.55 9.77 2.98
C ARG A 14 -1.22 8.97 1.72
N ILE A 15 -1.69 7.73 1.65
CA ILE A 15 -1.49 6.87 0.49
C ILE A 15 -2.27 7.39 -0.71
N GLU A 16 -3.51 7.83 -0.51
CA GLU A 16 -4.32 8.47 -1.54
C GLU A 16 -3.60 9.70 -2.14
N LYS A 17 -3.16 10.65 -1.30
CA LYS A 17 -2.38 11.81 -1.75
C LYS A 17 -1.10 11.43 -2.49
N SER A 18 -0.44 10.35 -2.07
CA SER A 18 0.78 9.89 -2.74
C SER A 18 0.48 9.32 -4.13
N ILE A 19 -0.62 8.58 -4.26
CA ILE A 19 -1.09 8.07 -5.56
C ILE A 19 -1.51 9.24 -6.45
N GLU A 20 -2.23 10.22 -5.93
CA GLU A 20 -2.64 11.40 -6.69
C GLU A 20 -1.45 12.23 -7.17
N HIS A 21 -0.44 12.42 -6.32
CA HIS A 21 0.70 13.28 -6.63
C HIS A 21 1.74 12.60 -7.53
N PHE A 22 1.99 11.30 -7.33
CA PHE A 22 3.06 10.57 -8.03
C PHE A 22 2.56 9.55 -9.06
N GLY A 23 1.28 9.22 -9.05
CA GLY A 23 0.66 8.28 -10.00
C GLY A 23 1.32 6.90 -10.01
N GLU A 24 1.45 6.34 -11.21
CA GLU A 24 2.03 5.02 -11.44
C GLU A 24 3.47 4.90 -10.94
N ARG A 25 4.27 5.98 -10.95
CA ARG A 25 5.66 5.93 -10.46
C ARG A 25 5.75 5.50 -8.99
N PHE A 26 4.80 5.94 -8.15
CA PHE A 26 4.73 5.48 -6.76
C PHE A 26 4.29 4.03 -6.69
N LEU A 27 3.28 3.65 -7.48
CA LEU A 27 2.73 2.31 -7.47
C LEU A 27 3.73 1.26 -7.95
N ASP A 28 4.48 1.55 -9.01
CA ASP A 28 5.55 0.72 -9.57
C ASP A 28 6.71 0.53 -8.59
N ARG A 29 7.03 1.56 -7.81
CA ARG A 29 8.14 1.51 -6.86
C ARG A 29 7.85 0.63 -5.64
N VAL A 30 6.59 0.59 -5.20
CA VAL A 30 6.22 0.00 -3.90
C VAL A 30 5.47 -1.33 -4.04
N PHE A 31 4.70 -1.50 -5.11
CA PHE A 31 3.80 -2.63 -5.29
C PHE A 31 4.16 -3.45 -6.52
N THR A 32 4.11 -4.76 -6.34
CA THR A 32 4.19 -5.72 -7.45
C THR A 32 2.96 -5.60 -8.35
N GLU A 33 3.08 -6.06 -9.59
CA GLU A 33 1.97 -6.07 -10.54
C GLU A 33 0.72 -6.80 -10.00
N THR A 34 0.92 -7.94 -9.32
CA THR A 34 -0.19 -8.71 -8.72
C THR A 34 -0.89 -7.93 -7.61
N GLU A 35 -0.15 -7.18 -6.80
CA GLU A 35 -0.73 -6.34 -5.76
C GLU A 35 -1.54 -5.20 -6.34
N ARG A 36 -1.02 -4.53 -7.39
CA ARG A 36 -1.73 -3.47 -8.10
C ARG A 36 -3.03 -3.97 -8.71
N ARG A 37 -2.95 -5.04 -9.51
CA ARG A 37 -4.14 -5.69 -10.11
C ARG A 37 -5.21 -6.05 -9.08
N LYS A 38 -4.82 -6.48 -7.87
CA LYS A 38 -5.76 -6.77 -6.78
C LYS A 38 -6.34 -5.50 -6.14
N SER A 39 -5.55 -4.44 -5.98
CA SER A 39 -5.99 -3.19 -5.38
C SER A 39 -6.87 -2.36 -6.31
N ASP A 40 -6.53 -2.28 -7.60
CA ASP A 40 -7.26 -1.47 -8.57
C ASP A 40 -8.66 -2.02 -8.88
N ARG A 41 -8.90 -3.30 -8.58
CA ARG A 41 -10.24 -3.92 -8.66
C ARG A 41 -11.15 -3.58 -7.47
N ARG A 42 -10.65 -2.89 -6.44
CA ARG A 42 -11.43 -2.56 -5.24
C ARG A 42 -12.06 -1.18 -5.38
N LEU A 43 -13.30 -1.06 -4.93
CA LEU A 43 -14.00 0.23 -4.83
C LEU A 43 -13.17 1.26 -4.03
N LEU A 44 -12.59 0.82 -2.92
CA LEU A 44 -11.69 1.61 -2.08
C LEU A 44 -10.23 1.25 -2.36
N ARG A 45 -9.74 1.53 -3.57
CA ARG A 45 -8.37 1.18 -3.98
C ARG A 45 -7.30 1.74 -3.04
N ALA A 46 -7.43 2.99 -2.58
CA ALA A 46 -6.47 3.63 -1.68
C ALA A 46 -6.33 2.89 -0.34
N ALA A 47 -7.46 2.45 0.24
CA ALA A 47 -7.46 1.64 1.46
C ALA A 47 -6.78 0.27 1.25
N SER A 48 -7.00 -0.34 0.09
CA SER A 48 -6.36 -1.60 -0.31
C SER A 48 -4.84 -1.44 -0.46
N TYR A 49 -4.37 -0.32 -1.01
CA TYR A 49 -2.94 0.01 -1.09
C TYR A 49 -2.35 0.31 0.29
N ALA A 50 -3.05 1.08 1.13
CA ALA A 50 -2.58 1.42 2.48
C ALA A 50 -2.37 0.20 3.37
N LYS A 51 -3.30 -0.77 3.33
CA LYS A 51 -3.13 -2.06 4.03
C LYS A 51 -1.85 -2.78 3.62
N ARG A 52 -1.51 -2.79 2.33
CA ARG A 52 -0.30 -3.45 1.82
C ARG A 52 0.95 -2.66 2.16
N PHE A 53 0.87 -1.34 2.15
CA PHE A 53 1.96 -0.47 2.57
C PHE A 53 2.33 -0.77 4.02
N ALA A 54 1.35 -0.75 4.94
CA ALA A 54 1.57 -1.08 6.34
C ALA A 54 2.19 -2.47 6.53
N ALA A 55 1.74 -3.47 5.75
CA ALA A 55 2.29 -4.82 5.83
C ALA A 55 3.73 -4.96 5.30
N LYS A 56 4.23 -4.00 4.51
CA LYS A 56 5.62 -3.99 4.00
C LYS A 56 6.57 -3.25 4.95
N GLU A 57 6.05 -2.31 5.74
CA GLU A 57 6.82 -1.53 6.72
C GLU A 57 6.89 -2.20 8.10
N ALA A 58 5.93 -3.09 8.40
CA ALA A 58 5.88 -3.88 9.62
C ALA A 58 6.87 -5.05 9.65
#